data_AF-A0A149U118-F1
#
_entry.id   AF-A0A149U118-F1
#
_cell.length_a   1.000
_cell.length_b   1.000
_cell.length_c   1.000
_cell.angle_alpha   90.00
_cell.angle_beta   90.00
_cell.angle_gamma   90.00
#
_symmetry.space_group_name_H-M   'P 1'
#
loop_
_entity.id
_entity.type
_entity.pdbx_description
1 polymer ?
#
loop_
_entity_poly.entity_id
_entity_poly.type
_entity_poly.pdbx_seq_one_letter_code
_entity_poly.pdbx_strand_id
1 'polypeptide(L)'
;MNETPSVCKIIPFQMEILSRHREYLSRWVEAGLPMGVCDADVFSASQRQPGLSSEYVVIWVRETPDPAYKVFSRGNRWIVVDAIREHQLGQFSSFADALNMVRPVLPRPEKIVAA
;
A
#
# COMPACT_ATOMS: atom_id res chain seq x y z
N MET A 1 5.61 41.99 -26.73
CA MET A 1 6.01 40.57 -26.76
C MET A 1 5.84 40.06 -25.34
N ASN A 2 4.75 39.34 -25.05
CA ASN A 2 4.51 38.77 -23.72
C ASN A 2 5.12 37.38 -23.69
N GLU A 3 6.30 37.25 -23.10
CA GLU A 3 6.88 35.96 -22.76
C GLU A 3 6.08 35.39 -21.58
N THR A 4 5.25 34.39 -21.84
CA THR A 4 4.65 33.57 -20.78
C THR A 4 5.77 32.74 -20.14
N PRO A 5 6.00 32.83 -18.82
CA PRO A 5 7.01 32.00 -18.17
C PRO A 5 6.61 30.54 -18.36
N SER A 6 7.50 29.75 -18.95
CA SER A 6 7.36 28.31 -19.07
C SER A 6 7.23 27.70 -17.68
N VAL A 7 5.98 27.39 -17.28
CA VAL A 7 5.70 26.73 -16.01
C VAL A 7 6.25 25.32 -16.08
N CYS A 8 7.36 25.06 -15.36
CA CYS A 8 7.86 23.71 -15.16
C CYS A 8 6.78 22.87 -14.46
N LYS A 9 6.15 21.96 -15.20
CA LYS A 9 5.19 21.00 -14.66
C LYS A 9 5.95 19.86 -13.97
N ILE A 10 6.10 19.95 -12.65
CA ILE A 10 6.60 18.84 -11.84
C ILE A 10 5.48 17.81 -11.72
N ILE A 11 5.69 16.61 -12.27
CA ILE A 11 4.78 15.48 -12.14
C ILE A 11 5.31 14.60 -11.01
N PRO A 12 4.61 14.51 -9.85
CA PRO A 12 5.05 13.65 -8.77
C PRO A 12 4.96 12.20 -9.17
N PHE A 13 5.98 11.41 -8.81
CA PHE A 13 6.00 9.98 -9.07
C PHE A 13 4.84 9.28 -8.36
N GLN A 14 4.19 8.36 -9.07
CA GLN A 14 3.06 7.57 -8.59
C GLN A 14 3.34 6.10 -8.88
N MET A 15 3.52 5.31 -7.84
CA MET A 15 3.74 3.87 -7.97
C MET A 15 2.42 3.13 -7.95
N GLU A 16 2.01 2.52 -9.04
CA GLU A 16 0.77 1.74 -9.09
C GLU A 16 0.91 0.36 -8.45
N ILE A 17 -0.23 -0.26 -8.12
CA ILE A 17 -0.28 -1.66 -7.70
C ILE A 17 -0.09 -2.52 -8.95
N LEU A 18 0.84 -3.46 -8.89
CA LEU A 18 1.25 -4.29 -10.03
C LEU A 18 0.76 -5.72 -9.82
N SER A 19 0.70 -6.53 -10.88
CA SER A 19 0.23 -7.93 -10.80
C SER A 19 0.96 -8.73 -9.72
N ARG A 20 2.29 -8.59 -9.63
CA ARG A 20 3.10 -9.23 -8.57
C ARG A 20 2.68 -8.83 -7.14
N HIS A 21 2.17 -7.62 -6.95
CA HIS A 21 1.69 -7.16 -5.64
C HIS A 21 0.35 -7.84 -5.31
N ARG A 22 -0.51 -8.03 -6.32
CA ARG A 22 -1.80 -8.75 -6.16
C ARG A 22 -1.58 -10.24 -5.87
N GLU A 23 -0.66 -10.88 -6.59
CA GLU A 23 -0.25 -12.26 -6.33
C GLU A 23 0.34 -12.41 -4.92
N TYR A 24 1.20 -11.46 -4.49
CA TYR A 24 1.74 -11.45 -3.14
C TYR A 24 0.64 -11.24 -2.08
N LEU A 25 -0.31 -10.34 -2.33
CA LEU A 25 -1.44 -10.07 -1.44
C LEU A 25 -2.30 -11.33 -1.25
N SER A 26 -2.64 -12.02 -2.34
CA SER A 26 -3.41 -13.27 -2.30
C SER A 26 -2.73 -14.32 -1.40
N ARG A 27 -1.43 -14.56 -1.60
CA ARG A 27 -0.66 -15.48 -0.74
C ARG A 27 -0.58 -15.03 0.72
N TRP A 28 -0.50 -13.72 0.95
CA TRP A 28 -0.46 -13.15 2.30
C TRP A 28 -1.81 -13.30 3.02
N VAL A 29 -2.94 -13.12 2.32
CA VAL A 29 -4.28 -13.35 2.89
C VAL A 29 -4.44 -14.81 3.29
N GLU A 30 -4.11 -15.75 2.41
CA GLU A 30 -4.18 -17.19 2.70
C GLU A 30 -3.35 -17.58 3.92
N ALA A 31 -2.10 -17.10 3.99
CA ALA A 31 -1.22 -17.35 5.13
C ALA A 31 -1.69 -16.65 6.42
N GLY A 32 -2.47 -15.57 6.29
CA GLY A 32 -2.95 -14.76 7.40
C GLY A 32 -4.23 -15.25 8.07
N LEU A 33 -4.95 -16.20 7.47
CA LEU A 33 -6.19 -16.76 8.02
C LEU A 33 -6.07 -17.23 9.48
N PRO A 34 -5.02 -17.98 9.89
CA PRO A 34 -4.86 -18.41 11.28
C PRO A 34 -4.58 -17.24 12.24
N MET A 35 -4.03 -16.13 11.73
CA MET A 35 -3.68 -14.93 12.48
C MET A 35 -4.80 -13.87 12.48
N GLY A 36 -5.99 -14.22 12.00
CA GLY A 36 -7.16 -13.35 12.03
C GLY A 36 -7.27 -12.36 10.88
N VAL A 37 -6.43 -12.47 9.84
CA VAL A 37 -6.71 -11.79 8.55
C VAL A 37 -7.89 -12.51 7.92
N CYS A 38 -8.97 -11.78 7.63
CA CYS A 38 -10.17 -12.37 7.04
C CYS A 38 -10.17 -12.24 5.53
N ASP A 39 -9.85 -11.04 5.03
CA ASP A 39 -9.87 -10.74 3.60
C ASP A 39 -9.01 -9.50 3.29
N ALA A 40 -8.65 -9.33 2.02
CA ALA A 40 -8.09 -8.08 1.51
C ALA A 40 -8.37 -7.91 0.03
N ASP A 41 -8.69 -6.69 -0.39
CA ASP A 41 -9.03 -6.38 -1.78
C ASP A 41 -8.46 -5.02 -2.22
N VAL A 42 -8.34 -4.83 -3.54
CA VAL A 42 -7.78 -3.66 -4.18
C VAL A 42 -8.89 -2.80 -4.78
N PHE A 43 -8.93 -1.55 -4.37
CA PHE A 43 -9.91 -0.57 -4.82
C PHE A 43 -9.25 0.56 -5.59
N SER A 44 -9.97 1.10 -6.57
CA SER A 44 -9.58 2.32 -7.26
C SER A 44 -9.96 3.55 -6.42
N ALA A 45 -9.06 4.52 -6.33
CA ALA A 45 -9.35 5.83 -5.77
C ALA A 45 -10.35 6.56 -6.67
N SER A 46 -11.43 7.06 -6.08
CA SER A 46 -12.45 7.84 -6.78
C SER A 46 -11.88 9.15 -7.35
N GLN A 47 -10.86 9.70 -6.70
CA GLN A 47 -10.17 10.91 -7.13
C GLN A 47 -8.66 10.70 -7.13
N ARG A 48 -8.01 10.99 -8.26
CA ARG A 48 -6.55 10.96 -8.36
C ARG A 48 -5.96 12.15 -7.61
N GLN A 49 -5.06 11.86 -6.69
CA GLN A 49 -4.27 12.88 -6.00
C GLN A 49 -2.80 12.79 -6.45
N PRO A 50 -2.14 13.93 -6.73
CA PRO A 50 -0.75 13.92 -7.18
C PRO A 50 0.16 13.20 -6.18
N GLY A 51 0.94 12.23 -6.66
CA GLY A 51 1.89 11.47 -5.86
C GLY A 51 1.31 10.29 -5.08
N LEU A 52 0.00 10.06 -5.12
CA LEU A 52 -0.66 8.87 -4.57
C LEU A 52 -0.97 7.87 -5.68
N SER A 53 -0.95 6.57 -5.36
CA SER A 53 -1.42 5.52 -6.27
C SER A 53 -2.89 5.70 -6.64
N SER A 54 -3.23 5.34 -7.87
CA SER A 54 -4.63 5.32 -8.30
C SER A 54 -5.43 4.18 -7.67
N GLU A 55 -4.74 3.19 -7.08
CA GLU A 55 -5.32 2.06 -6.37
C GLU A 55 -4.83 1.98 -4.92
N TYR A 56 -5.60 1.34 -4.05
CA TYR A 56 -5.25 1.07 -2.67
C TYR A 56 -5.79 -0.28 -2.21
N VAL A 57 -5.13 -0.89 -1.25
CA VAL A 57 -5.54 -2.15 -0.62
C VAL A 57 -6.30 -1.84 0.66
N VAL A 58 -7.35 -2.60 0.90
CA VAL A 58 -8.14 -2.60 2.12
C VAL A 58 -8.06 -3.99 2.73
N ILE A 59 -7.89 -4.06 4.06
CA ILE A 59 -7.67 -5.32 4.79
C ILE A 59 -8.71 -5.44 5.91
N TRP A 60 -9.40 -6.57 5.93
CA TRP A 60 -10.34 -6.97 6.98
C TRP A 60 -9.70 -7.98 7.91
N VAL A 61 -10.00 -7.83 9.20
CA VAL A 61 -9.51 -8.70 10.26
C VAL A 61 -10.67 -9.10 11.16
N ARG A 62 -10.54 -10.21 11.88
CA ARG A 62 -11.61 -10.80 12.68
C ARG A 62 -12.15 -9.86 13.75
N GLU A 63 -11.33 -8.94 14.24
CA GLU A 63 -11.62 -8.05 15.35
C GLU A 63 -12.67 -6.98 15.01
N THR A 64 -12.99 -6.76 13.73
CA THR A 64 -13.91 -5.71 13.28
C THR A 64 -14.65 -6.09 11.99
N PRO A 65 -15.95 -5.75 11.85
CA PRO A 65 -16.66 -5.92 10.58
C PRO A 65 -16.20 -4.89 9.52
N ASP A 66 -15.74 -3.73 9.96
CA ASP A 66 -15.22 -2.68 9.09
C ASP A 66 -13.77 -2.98 8.68
N PRO A 67 -13.29 -2.48 7.54
CA PRO A 67 -11.89 -2.53 7.20
C PRO A 67 -10.99 -1.99 8.30
N ALA A 68 -9.99 -2.77 8.71
CA ALA A 68 -9.07 -2.36 9.76
C ALA A 68 -7.87 -1.57 9.24
N TYR A 69 -7.40 -1.88 8.03
CA TYR A 69 -6.20 -1.25 7.48
C TYR A 69 -6.38 -0.86 6.02
N LYS A 70 -5.71 0.24 5.65
CA LYS A 70 -5.57 0.71 4.27
C LYS A 70 -4.10 0.79 3.91
N VAL A 71 -3.73 0.26 2.75
CA VAL A 71 -2.36 0.32 2.23
C VAL A 71 -2.37 0.96 0.84
N PHE A 72 -1.56 1.98 0.62
CA PHE A 72 -1.45 2.66 -0.68
C PHE A 72 -0.03 3.15 -0.90
N SER A 73 0.31 3.51 -2.13
CA SER A 73 1.61 4.10 -2.42
C SER A 73 1.55 5.62 -2.36
N ARG A 74 2.63 6.24 -1.85
CA ARG A 74 2.88 7.67 -1.96
C ARG A 74 4.32 7.86 -2.42
N GLY A 75 4.51 8.35 -3.64
CA GLY A 75 5.81 8.33 -4.30
C GLY A 75 6.29 6.89 -4.47
N ASN A 76 7.49 6.61 -3.94
CA ASN A 76 8.11 5.28 -3.95
C ASN A 76 7.97 4.54 -2.60
N ARG A 77 7.08 5.00 -1.72
CA ARG A 77 6.84 4.40 -0.40
C ARG A 77 5.44 3.83 -0.31
N TRP A 78 5.29 2.78 0.50
CA TRP A 78 4.01 2.20 0.88
C TRP A 78 3.59 2.75 2.22
N ILE A 79 2.38 3.28 2.30
CA ILE A 79 1.80 3.88 3.50
C ILE A 79 0.78 2.90 4.07
N VAL A 80 0.87 2.64 5.37
CA VAL A 80 -0.12 1.83 6.09
C VAL A 80 -0.88 2.75 7.02
N VAL A 81 -2.21 2.67 6.98
CA VAL A 81 -3.12 3.47 7.80
C VAL A 81 -4.07 2.52 8.54
N ASP A 82 -4.28 2.78 9.83
CA ASP A 82 -5.42 2.26 10.59
C ASP A 82 -6.68 2.94 10.04
N ALA A 83 -7.52 2.16 9.35
CA ALA A 83 -8.67 2.68 8.65
C ALA A 83 -9.83 3.07 9.59
N ILE A 84 -9.84 2.57 10.83
CA ILE A 84 -10.85 2.90 11.83
C ILE A 84 -10.52 4.24 12.48
N ARG A 85 -9.25 4.48 12.78
CA ARG A 85 -8.78 5.69 13.48
C ARG A 85 -8.21 6.76 12.55
N GLU A 86 -8.17 6.47 11.26
CA GLU A 86 -7.55 7.31 10.22
C GLU A 86 -6.10 7.70 10.54
N HIS A 87 -5.37 6.79 11.20
CA HIS A 87 -4.04 7.06 11.72
C HIS A 87 -2.96 6.35 10.90
N GLN A 88 -1.95 7.09 10.44
CA GLN A 88 -0.83 6.50 9.70
C GLN A 88 0.07 5.68 10.62
N LEU A 89 0.12 4.37 10.41
CA LEU A 89 0.93 3.43 11.19
C LEU A 89 2.40 3.42 10.75
N GLY A 90 2.68 3.70 9.48
CA GLY A 90 4.07 3.70 9.00
C GLY A 90 4.23 3.94 7.51
N GLN A 91 5.50 4.05 7.10
CA GLN A 91 5.92 4.17 5.70
C GLN A 91 7.03 3.16 5.41
N PHE A 92 6.90 2.43 4.30
CA PHE A 92 7.74 1.27 4.00
C PHE A 92 8.32 1.36 2.59
N SER A 93 9.51 0.80 2.41
CA SER A 93 10.17 0.73 1.09
C SER A 93 9.58 -0.33 0.17
N SER A 94 8.89 -1.34 0.70
CA SER A 94 8.34 -2.44 -0.07
C SER A 94 6.92 -2.78 0.37
N PHE A 95 6.15 -3.37 -0.55
CA PHE A 95 4.79 -3.81 -0.28
C PHE A 95 4.76 -4.92 0.78
N ALA A 96 5.74 -5.84 0.73
CA ALA A 96 5.90 -6.90 1.71
C ALA A 96 6.17 -6.38 3.12
N ASP A 97 6.99 -5.34 3.27
CA ASP A 97 7.23 -4.71 4.58
C ASP A 97 5.96 -4.05 5.13
N ALA A 98 5.18 -3.40 4.26
CA ALA A 98 3.90 -2.79 4.64
C ALA A 98 2.88 -3.83 5.13
N LEU A 99 2.73 -4.96 4.43
CA LEU A 99 1.84 -6.04 4.87
C LEU A 99 2.35 -6.74 6.14
N ASN A 100 3.68 -6.88 6.29
CA ASN A 100 4.28 -7.42 7.52
C ASN A 100 4.03 -6.53 8.75
N MET A 101 3.88 -5.21 8.59
CA MET A 101 3.46 -4.32 9.67
C MET A 101 2.04 -4.63 10.15
N VAL A 102 1.14 -4.99 9.22
CA VAL A 102 -0.23 -5.39 9.55
C VAL A 102 -0.24 -6.74 10.27
N ARG A 103 0.31 -7.77 9.62
CA ARG A 103 0.52 -9.11 10.18
C ARG A 103 1.74 -9.79 9.52
N PRO A 104 2.70 -10.30 10.30
CA PRO A 104 3.89 -10.94 9.76
C PRO A 104 3.66 -12.43 9.45
N VAL A 105 2.93 -12.72 8.37
CA VAL A 105 2.49 -14.10 8.03
C VAL A 105 3.35 -14.78 6.97
N LEU A 106 4.15 -14.01 6.22
CA LEU A 106 5.10 -14.52 5.23
C LEU A 106 6.52 -14.15 5.64
N PRO A 107 7.52 -15.02 5.38
CA PRO A 107 8.92 -14.66 5.58
C PRO A 107 9.27 -13.45 4.72
N ARG A 108 10.07 -12.54 5.29
CA ARG A 108 10.58 -11.40 4.53
C ARG A 108 11.50 -11.94 3.44
N PRO A 109 11.41 -11.43 2.20
CA PRO A 109 12.43 -11.71 1.20
C PRO A 109 13.77 -11.26 1.79
N GLU A 110 14.72 -12.17 1.91
CA GLU A 110 16.06 -11.80 2.36
C GLU A 110 16.57 -10.69 1.47
N LYS A 111 17.00 -9.58 2.09
CA LYS A 111 17.76 -8.58 1.35
C LYS A 111 19.05 -9.29 0.97
N ILE A 112 19.24 -9.59 -0.31
CA ILE A 112 20.55 -9.98 -0.81
C ILE A 112 21.45 -8.76 -0.58
N VAL A 113 22.21 -8.79 0.50
CA VAL A 113 23.25 -7.79 0.77
C VAL A 113 24.40 -8.19 -0.13
N ALA A 114 24.62 -7.45 -1.22
CA ALA A 114 25.86 -7.56 -1.96
C ALA A 114 26.99 -7.15 -0.99
N ALA A 115 27.84 -8.10 -0.65
CA ALA A 115 29.05 -7.90 0.14
C ALA A 115 30.16 -7.26 -0.70
#